data_AF-A0A9X2KP81-F1
#
_entry.id   AF-A0A9X2KP81-F1
#
_cell.length_a   1.000
_cell.length_b   1.000
_cell.length_c   1.000
_cell.angle_alpha   90.00
_cell.angle_beta   90.00
_cell.angle_gamma   90.00
#
_symmetry.space_group_name_H-M   'P 1'
#
loop_
_entity.id
_entity.type
_entity.pdbx_description
1 polymer ?
#
loop_
_entity_poly.entity_id
_entity_poly.type
_entity_poly.pdbx_seq_one_letter_code
_entity_poly.pdbx_strand_id
1 'polypeptide(L)'
;MGEWDKLTAVVVAQDDERARPGVEALARAEIRCRAVATFLDVELVLSEMPFDLLLIEAIGADPDQLWHFLHRLTEHAKVDPVRAVASVTLDELDMVAEGLLDIPCEILCNLDEAEWAEALLRIARAPARTLHDSGTSHASRLLQVRGEVDRLAAALRELTEDQSATPRSDAVTIEAVKQAIWERRARDRFFDSELFADPAWDMLLDLFLSRLENRSTCVSSLCIAAATPPTTALRWIGTMTDQGLFERHPDPNDKRRHFLHLSRDAEAAMAAYFGLLAERRSS
;
A
#
# COMPACT_ATOMS: atom_id res chain seq x y z
N MET A 1 3.73 41.51 15.98
CA MET A 1 3.68 40.05 16.19
C MET A 1 3.04 39.49 14.94
N GLY A 2 3.88 39.16 13.95
CA GLY A 2 3.53 39.21 12.52
C GLY A 2 2.94 37.90 11.98
N GLU A 3 1.97 38.06 11.09
CA GLU A 3 1.12 37.07 10.41
C GLU A 3 1.86 36.17 9.37
N TRP A 4 3.19 36.00 9.48
CA TRP A 4 4.07 35.63 8.36
C TRP A 4 4.93 34.37 8.56
N ASP A 5 4.42 33.30 9.19
CA ASP A 5 5.21 32.05 9.32
C ASP A 5 4.38 30.77 9.31
N LYS A 6 3.23 30.77 8.63
CA LYS A 6 2.47 29.53 8.41
C LYS A 6 2.94 28.86 7.13
N LEU A 7 3.49 27.65 7.29
CA LEU A 7 3.82 26.77 6.17
C LEU A 7 2.62 26.64 5.22
N THR A 8 2.93 26.61 3.93
CA THR A 8 1.97 26.47 2.86
C THR A 8 2.17 25.15 2.15
N ALA A 9 1.06 24.50 1.78
CA ALA A 9 1.11 23.23 1.10
C ALA A 9 0.15 23.18 -0.09
N VAL A 10 0.48 22.35 -1.06
CA VAL A 10 -0.37 21.97 -2.18
C VAL A 10 -0.76 20.50 -1.99
N VAL A 11 -2.02 20.16 -2.29
CA VAL A 11 -2.47 18.76 -2.34
C VAL A 11 -2.72 18.38 -3.80
N VAL A 12 -2.12 17.27 -4.22
CA VAL A 12 -2.34 16.66 -5.54
C VAL A 12 -2.97 15.29 -5.33
N ALA A 13 -4.09 15.03 -6.00
CA ALA A 13 -4.83 13.78 -5.93
C ALA A 13 -5.52 13.48 -7.27
N GLN A 14 -6.18 12.33 -7.40
CA GLN A 14 -6.94 12.01 -8.62
C GLN A 14 -8.15 12.95 -8.82
N ASP A 15 -8.81 13.32 -7.72
CA ASP A 15 -10.01 14.15 -7.68
C ASP A 15 -10.18 14.80 -6.29
N ASP A 16 -11.20 15.65 -6.16
CA ASP A 16 -11.50 16.37 -4.90
C ASP A 16 -11.86 15.42 -3.73
N GLU A 17 -12.44 14.26 -4.01
CA GLU A 17 -12.79 13.27 -2.97
C GLU A 17 -11.51 12.67 -2.39
N ARG A 18 -10.56 12.31 -3.26
CA ARG A 18 -9.23 11.81 -2.89
C ARG A 18 -8.36 12.88 -2.25
N ALA A 19 -8.52 14.15 -2.60
CA ALA A 19 -7.78 15.23 -1.96
C ALA A 19 -8.23 15.51 -0.52
N ARG A 20 -9.48 15.17 -0.15
CA ARG A 20 -10.11 15.56 1.12
C ARG A 20 -9.29 15.15 2.36
N PRO A 21 -8.80 13.91 2.51
CA PRO A 21 -8.01 13.51 3.67
C PRO A 21 -6.73 14.34 3.84
N GLY A 22 -6.04 14.64 2.74
CA GLY A 22 -4.85 15.49 2.75
C GLY A 22 -5.16 16.93 3.19
N VAL A 23 -6.28 17.50 2.72
CA VAL A 23 -6.73 18.84 3.14
C VAL A 23 -7.09 18.88 4.63
N GLU A 24 -7.81 17.86 5.12
CA GLU A 24 -8.18 17.72 6.53
C GLU A 24 -6.93 17.58 7.42
N ALA A 25 -5.93 16.82 6.98
CA ALA A 25 -4.66 16.68 7.68
C ALA A 25 -3.86 17.99 7.74
N LEU A 26 -3.82 18.76 6.65
CA LEU A 26 -3.20 20.09 6.64
C LEU A 26 -3.85 21.02 7.66
N ALA A 27 -5.18 21.03 7.73
CA ALA A 27 -5.91 21.83 8.71
C ALA A 27 -5.56 21.43 10.15
N ARG A 28 -5.45 20.13 10.44
CA ARG A 28 -5.02 19.62 11.76
C ARG A 28 -3.58 19.97 12.11
N ALA A 29 -2.69 19.97 11.13
CA ALA A 29 -1.30 20.36 11.30
C ALA A 29 -1.08 21.89 11.34
N GLU A 30 -2.16 22.68 11.25
CA GLU A 30 -2.14 24.14 11.15
C GLU A 30 -1.36 24.68 9.91
N ILE A 31 -1.24 23.85 8.87
CA ILE A 31 -0.58 24.19 7.60
C ILE A 31 -1.63 24.73 6.63
N ARG A 32 -1.31 25.83 5.95
CA ARG A 32 -2.24 26.46 5.03
C ARG A 32 -2.26 25.71 3.69
N CYS A 33 -3.38 25.05 3.39
CA CYS A 33 -3.63 24.54 2.04
C CYS A 33 -3.79 25.72 1.07
N ARG A 34 -2.91 25.78 0.06
CA ARG A 34 -2.87 26.85 -0.93
C ARG A 34 -3.67 26.51 -2.18
N ALA A 35 -3.59 25.26 -2.60
CA ALA A 35 -4.33 24.73 -3.74
C ALA A 35 -4.55 23.23 -3.58
N VAL A 36 -5.63 22.77 -4.19
CA VAL A 36 -5.92 21.35 -4.46
C VAL A 36 -5.92 21.20 -5.97
N ALA A 37 -5.26 20.18 -6.49
CA ALA A 37 -5.15 19.97 -7.92
C ALA A 37 -5.17 18.49 -8.28
N THR A 38 -5.46 18.24 -9.55
CA THR A 38 -5.36 16.90 -10.11
C THR A 38 -3.96 16.63 -10.66
N PHE A 39 -3.63 15.36 -10.93
CA PHE A 39 -2.39 15.00 -11.62
C PHE A 39 -2.25 15.62 -13.02
N LEU A 40 -3.37 16.05 -13.64
CA LEU A 40 -3.38 16.71 -14.94
C LEU A 40 -3.07 18.22 -14.86
N ASP A 41 -3.34 18.85 -13.73
CA ASP A 41 -3.24 20.31 -13.55
C ASP A 41 -1.87 20.75 -12.99
N VAL A 42 -0.90 19.83 -12.90
CA VAL A 42 0.34 20.03 -12.14
C VAL A 42 1.19 21.20 -12.65
N GLU A 43 1.23 21.46 -13.96
CA GLU A 43 2.04 22.57 -14.50
C GLU A 43 1.52 23.93 -14.03
N LEU A 44 0.20 24.09 -13.91
CA LEU A 44 -0.40 25.30 -13.39
C LEU A 44 0.03 25.52 -11.93
N VAL A 45 0.01 24.45 -11.14
CA VAL A 45 0.28 24.55 -9.70
C VAL A 45 1.75 24.77 -9.39
N LEU A 46 2.65 24.07 -10.08
CA LEU A 46 4.10 24.20 -9.86
C LEU A 46 4.66 25.53 -10.38
N SER A 47 3.98 26.21 -11.30
CA SER A 47 4.46 27.45 -11.93
C SER A 47 3.87 28.73 -11.35
N GLU A 48 2.66 28.69 -10.78
CA GLU A 48 1.94 29.91 -10.39
C GLU A 48 2.37 30.49 -9.05
N MET A 49 2.79 29.66 -8.07
CA MET A 49 3.02 30.13 -6.70
C MET A 49 4.04 29.28 -5.93
N PRO A 50 4.91 29.91 -5.10
CA PRO A 50 5.77 29.15 -4.18
C PRO A 50 4.93 28.51 -3.05
N PHE A 51 5.30 27.28 -2.71
CA PHE A 51 4.76 26.51 -1.60
C PHE A 51 5.88 25.76 -0.88
N ASP A 52 5.67 25.39 0.39
CA ASP A 52 6.70 24.77 1.22
C ASP A 52 6.67 23.24 1.20
N LEU A 53 5.50 22.66 0.89
CA LEU A 53 5.19 21.23 0.97
C LEU A 53 4.24 20.80 -0.16
N LEU A 54 4.50 19.63 -0.72
CA LEU A 54 3.63 18.96 -1.67
C LEU A 54 3.07 17.68 -1.04
N LEU A 55 1.74 17.55 -0.98
CA LEU A 55 1.09 16.30 -0.63
C LEU A 55 0.67 15.60 -1.91
N ILE A 56 0.96 14.31 -1.99
CA ILE A 56 0.62 13.45 -3.12
C ILE A 56 -0.26 12.33 -2.58
N GLU A 57 -1.55 12.33 -2.92
CA GLU A 57 -2.43 11.19 -2.66
C GLU A 57 -2.45 10.30 -3.90
N ALA A 58 -1.59 9.29 -3.92
CA ALA A 58 -1.49 8.35 -5.02
C ALA A 58 -2.59 7.29 -4.98
N ILE A 59 -3.25 7.08 -3.83
CA ILE A 59 -4.22 5.99 -3.67
C ILE A 59 -5.41 6.18 -4.62
N GLY A 60 -5.52 5.27 -5.59
CA GLY A 60 -6.59 5.31 -6.58
C GLY A 60 -6.32 6.31 -7.71
N ALA A 61 -5.07 6.73 -7.87
CA ALA A 61 -4.62 7.48 -9.03
C ALA A 61 -4.66 6.62 -10.30
N ASP A 62 -4.93 7.26 -11.43
CA ASP A 62 -4.66 6.66 -12.72
C ASP A 62 -3.14 6.49 -12.90
N PRO A 63 -2.62 5.27 -13.19
CA PRO A 63 -1.18 5.03 -13.23
C PRO A 63 -0.42 5.88 -14.24
N ASP A 64 -1.00 6.16 -15.41
CA ASP A 64 -0.35 6.95 -16.46
C ASP A 64 -0.28 8.43 -16.04
N GLN A 65 -1.34 8.95 -15.41
CA GLN A 65 -1.36 10.31 -14.88
C GLN A 65 -0.37 10.48 -13.72
N LEU A 66 -0.33 9.53 -12.79
CA LEU A 66 0.60 9.54 -11.67
C LEU A 66 2.06 9.44 -12.14
N TRP A 67 2.35 8.54 -13.08
CA TRP A 67 3.68 8.42 -13.67
C TRP A 67 4.12 9.72 -14.35
N HIS A 68 3.24 10.31 -15.16
CA HIS A 68 3.53 11.58 -15.83
C HIS A 68 3.80 12.71 -14.82
N PHE A 69 2.96 12.80 -13.79
CA PHE A 69 3.12 13.75 -12.69
C PHE A 69 4.47 13.61 -11.99
N LEU A 70 4.85 12.39 -11.59
CA LEU A 70 6.11 12.14 -10.88
C LEU A 70 7.31 12.56 -11.73
N HIS A 71 7.34 12.18 -13.03
CA HIS A 71 8.41 12.57 -13.94
C HIS A 71 8.52 14.09 -14.07
N ARG A 72 7.40 14.81 -14.12
CA ARG A 72 7.40 16.28 -14.18
C ARG A 72 7.86 16.92 -12.88
N LEU A 73 7.47 16.35 -11.74
CA LEU A 73 7.89 16.80 -10.42
C LEU A 73 9.41 16.64 -10.23
N THR A 74 10.00 15.53 -10.67
CA THR A 74 11.46 15.32 -10.62
C THR A 74 12.20 16.38 -11.43
N GLU A 75 11.71 16.74 -12.62
CA GLU A 75 12.32 17.80 -13.43
C GLU A 75 12.18 19.18 -12.78
N HIS A 76 11.02 19.49 -12.18
CA HIS A 76 10.81 20.74 -11.46
C HIS A 76 11.71 20.86 -10.22
N ALA A 77 11.86 19.78 -9.46
CA ALA A 77 12.66 19.73 -8.24
C ALA A 77 14.16 20.02 -8.46
N LYS A 78 14.66 19.87 -9.70
CA LYS A 78 16.02 20.29 -10.08
C LYS A 78 16.20 21.81 -10.11
N VAL A 79 15.12 22.55 -10.34
CA VAL A 79 15.11 24.01 -10.46
C VAL A 79 14.67 24.66 -9.16
N ASP A 80 13.57 24.17 -8.57
CA ASP A 80 13.03 24.65 -7.30
C ASP A 80 12.83 23.47 -6.34
N PRO A 81 13.64 23.34 -5.27
CA PRO A 81 13.57 22.19 -4.37
C PRO A 81 12.22 22.09 -3.66
N VAL A 82 11.51 20.99 -3.92
CA VAL A 82 10.23 20.69 -3.28
C VAL A 82 10.43 19.67 -2.16
N ARG A 83 9.65 19.80 -1.07
CA ARG A 83 9.50 18.73 -0.07
C ARG A 83 8.16 18.05 -0.26
N ALA A 84 8.13 16.72 -0.25
CA ALA A 84 6.91 15.97 -0.55
C ALA A 84 6.51 14.99 0.56
N VAL A 85 5.20 14.81 0.77
CA VAL A 85 4.63 13.69 1.53
C VAL A 85 3.72 12.93 0.59
N ALA A 86 3.94 11.63 0.43
CA ALA A 86 3.14 10.80 -0.45
C ALA A 86 2.41 9.71 0.34
N SER A 87 1.10 9.59 0.11
CA SER A 87 0.28 8.45 0.49
C SER A 87 0.15 7.52 -0.70
N VAL A 88 0.41 6.24 -0.48
CA VAL A 88 0.45 5.22 -1.52
C VAL A 88 -0.18 3.91 -1.05
N THR A 89 -0.67 3.11 -1.98
CA THR A 89 -0.84 1.68 -1.78
C THR A 89 0.49 0.94 -1.98
N LEU A 90 0.52 -0.37 -1.66
CA LEU A 90 1.70 -1.19 -1.94
C LEU A 90 1.99 -1.33 -3.44
N ASP A 91 0.96 -1.27 -4.29
CA ASP A 91 1.10 -1.39 -5.74
C ASP A 91 1.69 -0.12 -6.37
N GLU A 92 1.43 1.05 -5.77
CA GLU A 92 1.95 2.36 -6.21
C GLU A 92 3.32 2.67 -5.59
N LEU A 93 3.74 1.93 -4.56
CA LEU A 93 4.93 2.23 -3.75
C LEU A 93 6.21 2.29 -4.59
N ASP A 94 6.48 1.29 -5.42
CA ASP A 94 7.73 1.23 -6.18
C ASP A 94 7.80 2.38 -7.20
N MET A 95 6.70 2.68 -7.89
CA MET A 95 6.62 3.77 -8.86
C MET A 95 6.81 5.15 -8.20
N VAL A 96 6.15 5.38 -7.06
CA VAL A 96 6.25 6.65 -6.33
C VAL A 96 7.63 6.80 -5.68
N ALA A 97 8.19 5.73 -5.11
CA ALA A 97 9.52 5.73 -4.52
C ALA A 97 10.61 6.00 -5.57
N GLU A 98 10.46 5.46 -6.78
CA GLU A 98 11.37 5.74 -7.89
C GLU A 98 11.25 7.20 -8.34
N GLY A 99 10.04 7.71 -8.53
CA GLY A 99 9.80 9.10 -8.98
C GLY A 99 10.25 10.17 -7.98
N LEU A 100 10.25 9.85 -6.68
CA LEU A 100 10.62 10.78 -5.60
C LEU A 100 12.03 10.56 -5.05
N LEU A 101 12.85 9.70 -5.66
CA LEU A 101 14.16 9.29 -5.13
C LEU A 101 15.10 10.48 -4.81
N ASP A 102 15.10 11.48 -5.68
CA ASP A 102 15.95 12.68 -5.58
C ASP A 102 15.28 13.85 -4.84
N ILE A 103 14.05 13.65 -4.35
CA ILE A 103 13.24 14.66 -3.68
C ILE A 103 13.23 14.35 -2.18
N PRO A 104 13.46 15.34 -1.30
CA PRO A 104 13.23 15.17 0.13
C PRO A 104 11.76 14.81 0.40
N CYS A 105 11.48 13.52 0.56
CA CYS A 105 10.13 13.02 0.68
C CYS A 105 9.94 12.05 1.86
N GLU A 106 8.70 12.00 2.34
CA GLU A 106 8.20 10.96 3.24
C GLU A 106 7.10 10.18 2.50
N ILE A 107 7.31 8.88 2.30
CA ILE A 107 6.36 7.99 1.62
C ILE A 107 5.73 7.09 2.67
N LEU A 108 4.40 7.04 2.68
CA LEU A 108 3.62 6.41 3.73
C LEU A 108 2.53 5.55 3.08
N CYS A 109 2.40 4.33 3.57
CA CYS A 109 1.51 3.34 2.97
C CYS A 109 0.17 3.32 3.72
N ASN A 110 -0.94 3.43 2.98
CA ASN A 110 -2.30 3.25 3.51
C ASN A 110 -2.60 4.06 4.79
N LEU A 111 -2.31 5.36 4.75
CA LEU A 111 -2.45 6.26 5.90
C LEU A 111 -3.90 6.39 6.38
N ASP A 112 -4.07 6.45 7.70
CA ASP A 112 -5.25 7.07 8.31
C ASP A 112 -5.10 8.59 8.50
N GLU A 113 -6.19 9.29 8.79
CA GLU A 113 -6.24 10.75 8.93
C GLU A 113 -5.37 11.30 10.10
N ALA A 114 -4.98 10.47 11.06
CA ALA A 114 -4.14 10.86 12.19
C ALA A 114 -2.64 10.76 11.83
N GLU A 115 -2.26 9.71 11.10
CA GLU A 115 -0.90 9.47 10.66
C GLU A 115 -0.42 10.54 9.65
N TRP A 116 -1.33 11.08 8.83
CA TRP A 116 -1.05 12.21 7.95
C TRP A 116 -0.53 13.46 8.69
N ALA A 117 -1.19 13.85 9.78
CA ALA A 117 -0.84 15.07 10.51
C ALA A 117 0.55 14.96 11.17
N GLU A 118 0.90 13.78 11.68
CA GLU A 118 2.22 13.52 12.28
C GLU A 118 3.36 13.57 11.26
N ALA A 119 3.15 12.96 10.08
CA ALA A 119 4.09 13.01 8.97
C ALA A 119 4.38 14.46 8.52
N LEU A 120 3.31 15.25 8.34
CA LEU A 120 3.42 16.65 7.96
C LEU A 120 4.25 17.45 8.97
N LEU A 121 4.00 17.26 10.26
CA LEU A 121 4.76 17.93 11.32
C LEU A 121 6.23 17.50 11.36
N ARG A 122 6.55 16.24 11.05
CA ARG A 122 7.95 15.77 10.97
C ARG A 122 8.69 16.42 9.82
N ILE A 123 8.12 16.41 8.62
CA ILE A 123 8.76 16.96 7.43
C ILE A 123 8.86 18.50 7.49
N ALA A 124 7.84 19.14 8.07
CA ALA A 124 7.81 20.58 8.33
C ALA A 124 8.95 21.03 9.26
N ARG A 125 9.26 20.22 10.28
CA ARG A 125 10.27 20.50 11.32
C ARG A 125 11.67 20.01 10.97
N ALA A 126 11.82 19.24 9.89
CA ALA A 126 13.12 18.83 9.41
C ALA A 126 13.90 20.06 8.91
N PRO A 127 15.16 20.28 9.34
CA PRO A 127 15.95 21.39 8.84
C PRO A 127 16.09 21.26 7.33
N ALA A 128 15.88 22.36 6.59
CA ALA A 128 16.11 22.43 5.15
C ALA A 128 17.56 22.01 4.88
N ARG A 129 17.78 20.74 4.52
CA ARG A 129 19.13 20.20 4.36
C ARG A 129 19.69 20.76 3.06
N THR A 130 20.76 21.52 3.21
CA THR A 130 21.60 22.03 2.15
C THR A 130 22.10 20.88 1.27
N LEU A 131 22.07 21.12 -0.03
CA LEU A 131 22.26 20.26 -1.21
C LEU A 131 23.54 19.36 -1.30
N HIS A 132 24.15 18.89 -0.21
CA HIS A 132 25.44 18.18 -0.28
C HIS A 132 25.64 16.91 0.56
N ASP A 133 24.59 16.34 1.17
CA ASP A 133 24.71 15.05 1.86
C ASP A 133 23.89 13.96 1.16
N SER A 134 24.28 13.69 -0.10
CA SER A 134 23.81 12.57 -0.91
C SER A 134 24.37 11.27 -0.34
N GLY A 135 23.69 10.67 0.64
CA GLY A 135 24.19 9.39 1.19
C GLY A 135 23.26 8.59 2.09
N THR A 136 22.28 9.20 2.76
CA THR A 136 21.51 8.42 3.75
C THR A 136 20.06 8.91 3.85
N SER A 137 19.24 8.49 2.89
CA SER A 137 17.79 8.65 2.93
C SER A 137 17.20 7.91 4.15
N HIS A 138 16.09 8.39 4.70
CA HIS A 138 15.30 7.71 5.74
C HIS A 138 14.89 6.29 5.28
N ALA A 139 14.80 6.05 3.97
CA ALA A 139 14.64 4.74 3.36
C ALA A 139 15.79 3.77 3.74
N SER A 140 17.05 4.24 3.78
CA SER A 140 18.20 3.44 4.24
C SER A 140 18.11 3.10 5.72
N ARG A 141 17.53 3.99 6.54
CA ARG A 141 17.31 3.77 7.98
C ARG A 141 16.17 2.77 8.23
N LEU A 142 15.11 2.80 7.41
CA LEU A 142 14.04 1.79 7.38
C LEU A 142 14.55 0.43 6.90
N LEU A 143 15.42 0.38 5.89
CA LEU A 143 16.09 -0.84 5.45
C LEU A 143 17.04 -1.40 6.53
N GLN A 144 17.70 -0.53 7.28
CA GLN A 144 18.57 -0.93 8.40
C GLN A 144 17.75 -1.50 9.58
N VAL A 145 16.64 -0.86 9.94
CA VAL A 145 15.70 -1.38 10.95
C VAL A 145 15.08 -2.71 10.49
N ARG A 146 14.73 -2.83 9.21
CA ARG A 146 14.22 -4.09 8.62
C ARG A 146 15.27 -5.21 8.69
N GLY A 147 16.53 -4.90 8.38
CA GLY A 147 17.64 -5.86 8.53
C GLY A 147 17.93 -6.28 9.97
N GLU A 148 17.69 -5.41 10.96
CA GLU A 148 17.80 -5.76 12.38
C GLU A 148 16.61 -6.59 12.88
N VAL A 149 15.40 -6.29 12.39
CA VAL A 149 14.18 -7.09 12.64
C VAL A 149 14.34 -8.48 12.04
N ASP A 150 14.90 -8.62 10.84
CA ASP A 150 15.17 -9.91 10.22
C ASP A 150 16.20 -10.74 11.00
N ARG A 151 17.24 -10.10 11.57
CA ARG A 151 18.21 -10.78 12.46
C ARG A 151 17.61 -11.19 13.80
N LEU A 152 16.80 -10.33 14.43
CA LEU A 152 16.10 -10.65 15.67
C LEU A 152 15.08 -11.76 15.46
N ALA A 153 14.35 -11.73 14.33
CA ALA A 153 13.44 -12.79 13.93
C ALA A 153 14.16 -14.11 13.61
N ALA A 154 15.40 -14.07 13.10
CA ALA A 154 16.24 -15.25 12.90
C ALA A 154 16.75 -15.83 14.23
N ALA A 155 17.21 -14.99 15.16
CA ALA A 155 17.64 -15.42 16.49
C ALA A 155 16.47 -15.94 17.34
N LEU A 156 15.27 -15.34 17.21
CA LEU A 156 14.04 -15.85 17.83
C LEU A 156 13.61 -17.20 17.25
N ARG A 157 13.80 -17.43 15.95
CA ARG A 157 13.58 -18.74 15.30
C ARG A 157 14.56 -19.79 15.82
N GLU A 158 15.83 -19.43 15.96
CA GLU A 158 16.86 -20.32 16.52
C GLU A 158 16.59 -20.70 17.99
N LEU A 159 15.90 -19.82 18.74
CA LEU A 159 15.50 -20.08 20.13
C LEU A 159 14.14 -20.78 20.28
N THR A 160 13.35 -20.92 19.21
CA THR A 160 12.02 -21.54 19.24
C THR A 160 11.93 -22.86 18.49
N GLU A 161 12.98 -23.28 17.79
CA GLU A 161 13.10 -24.60 17.18
C GLU A 161 13.41 -25.70 18.21
N ASP A 162 12.44 -26.00 19.09
CA ASP A 162 12.27 -27.33 19.66
C ASP A 162 10.77 -27.59 19.92
N GLN A 163 10.00 -27.75 18.83
CA GLN A 163 8.96 -28.79 18.72
C GLN A 163 8.26 -28.80 17.35
N SER A 164 8.30 -29.99 16.74
CA SER A 164 7.52 -30.48 15.58
C SER A 164 7.85 -29.90 14.19
N ALA A 165 8.91 -30.47 13.61
CA ALA A 165 9.19 -30.40 12.18
C ALA A 165 8.20 -31.25 11.36
N THR A 166 7.50 -30.60 10.43
CA THR A 166 6.87 -31.21 9.24
C THR A 166 7.64 -30.67 8.02
N PRO A 167 7.98 -31.49 7.01
CA PRO A 167 9.05 -31.18 6.07
C PRO A 167 8.73 -29.98 5.17
N ARG A 168 9.67 -29.03 5.12
CA ARG A 168 9.70 -27.88 4.21
C ARG A 168 9.73 -28.34 2.75
N SER A 169 8.64 -28.08 2.04
CA SER A 169 8.68 -27.80 0.61
C SER A 169 9.14 -26.34 0.46
N ASP A 170 10.42 -26.14 0.14
CA ASP A 170 10.90 -24.87 -0.39
C ASP A 170 10.29 -24.73 -1.81
N ALA A 171 9.60 -23.68 -2.24
CA ALA A 171 9.12 -22.46 -1.62
C ALA A 171 7.88 -22.01 -2.41
N VAL A 172 6.71 -21.97 -1.77
CA VAL A 172 5.58 -21.23 -2.35
C VAL A 172 5.98 -19.76 -2.40
N THR A 173 6.28 -19.26 -3.60
CA THR A 173 6.74 -17.88 -3.77
C THR A 173 5.52 -16.97 -3.86
N ILE A 174 5.53 -15.84 -3.14
CA ILE A 174 4.50 -14.78 -3.25
C ILE A 174 4.18 -14.47 -4.71
N GLU A 175 5.21 -14.43 -5.55
CA GLU A 175 5.11 -14.22 -6.99
C GLU A 175 4.24 -15.24 -7.72
N ALA A 176 4.29 -16.52 -7.32
CA ALA A 176 3.46 -17.55 -7.94
C ALA A 176 1.97 -17.35 -7.63
N VAL A 177 1.66 -16.87 -6.42
CA VAL A 177 0.29 -16.55 -6.02
C VAL A 177 -0.19 -15.27 -6.72
N LYS A 178 0.65 -14.23 -6.78
CA LYS A 178 0.36 -13.00 -7.54
C LYS A 178 0.11 -13.29 -9.01
N GLN A 179 0.94 -14.13 -9.63
CA GLN A 179 0.77 -14.57 -11.00
C GLN A 179 -0.56 -15.31 -11.21
N ALA A 180 -0.94 -16.22 -10.30
CA ALA A 180 -2.22 -16.93 -10.39
C ALA A 180 -3.44 -15.97 -10.30
N ILE A 181 -3.37 -14.94 -9.45
CA ILE A 181 -4.40 -13.90 -9.36
C ILE A 181 -4.44 -13.08 -10.67
N TRP A 182 -3.27 -12.67 -11.17
CA TRP A 182 -3.15 -11.89 -12.40
C TRP A 182 -3.70 -12.66 -13.61
N GLU A 183 -3.35 -13.93 -13.78
CA GLU A 183 -3.83 -14.78 -14.88
C GLU A 183 -5.35 -14.95 -14.89
N ARG A 184 -5.98 -14.92 -13.71
CA ARG A 184 -7.44 -14.96 -13.59
C ARG A 184 -8.05 -13.63 -13.99
N ARG A 185 -7.58 -12.51 -13.44
CA ARG A 185 -8.07 -11.15 -13.78
C ARG A 185 -7.79 -10.75 -15.22
N ALA A 186 -6.72 -11.26 -15.82
CA ALA A 186 -6.40 -11.00 -17.22
C ALA A 186 -7.51 -11.47 -18.18
N ARG A 187 -8.34 -12.45 -17.79
CA ARG A 187 -9.45 -12.95 -18.61
C ARG A 187 -10.52 -11.88 -18.84
N ASP A 188 -10.73 -10.99 -17.88
CA ASP A 188 -11.73 -9.92 -17.93
C ASP A 188 -11.42 -8.90 -19.03
N ARG A 189 -10.18 -8.86 -19.52
CA ARG A 189 -9.77 -8.03 -20.66
C ARG A 189 -10.26 -8.56 -22.00
N PHE A 190 -10.60 -9.84 -22.06
CA PHE A 190 -10.93 -10.54 -23.31
C PHE A 190 -12.38 -11.07 -23.33
N PHE A 191 -12.96 -11.32 -22.16
CA PHE A 191 -14.30 -11.88 -22.03
C PHE A 191 -15.08 -11.14 -20.94
N ASP A 192 -16.41 -11.27 -20.99
CA ASP A 192 -17.28 -10.78 -19.93
C ASP A 192 -16.90 -11.45 -18.59
N SER A 193 -16.59 -10.62 -17.59
CA SER A 193 -16.17 -11.06 -16.25
C SER A 193 -17.19 -11.96 -15.56
N GLU A 194 -18.48 -11.84 -15.88
CA GLU A 194 -19.51 -12.68 -15.28
C GLU A 194 -19.44 -14.16 -15.72
N LEU A 195 -18.79 -14.45 -16.86
CA LEU A 195 -18.71 -15.81 -17.41
C LEU A 195 -17.72 -16.71 -16.67
N PHE A 196 -16.71 -16.13 -15.99
CA PHE A 196 -15.58 -16.87 -15.42
C PHE A 196 -15.33 -16.60 -13.94
N ALA A 197 -16.30 -16.01 -13.24
CA ALA A 197 -16.21 -15.75 -11.81
C ALA A 197 -16.08 -17.04 -11.00
N ASP A 198 -15.07 -17.12 -10.12
CA ASP A 198 -14.95 -18.16 -9.09
C ASP A 198 -14.64 -17.50 -7.75
N PRO A 199 -15.65 -16.85 -7.13
CA PRO A 199 -15.44 -15.99 -5.97
C PRO A 199 -14.82 -16.73 -4.77
N ALA A 200 -15.12 -18.02 -4.60
CA ALA A 200 -14.53 -18.81 -3.52
C ALA A 200 -13.02 -18.98 -3.72
N TRP A 201 -12.60 -19.31 -4.94
CA TRP A 201 -11.19 -19.44 -5.28
C TRP A 201 -10.45 -18.10 -5.25
N ASP A 202 -11.07 -17.04 -5.75
CA ASP A 202 -10.49 -15.69 -5.74
C ASP A 202 -10.25 -15.21 -4.30
N MET A 203 -11.17 -15.48 -3.37
CA MET A 203 -10.98 -15.20 -1.94
C MET A 203 -9.89 -16.06 -1.29
N LEU A 204 -9.80 -17.35 -1.64
CA LEU A 204 -8.75 -18.23 -1.13
C LEU A 204 -7.36 -17.72 -1.53
N LEU A 205 -7.20 -17.31 -2.79
CA LEU A 205 -5.95 -16.74 -3.30
C LEU A 205 -5.59 -15.43 -2.59
N ASP A 206 -6.56 -14.53 -2.41
CA ASP A 206 -6.34 -13.23 -1.77
C ASP A 206 -5.95 -13.36 -0.28
N LEU A 207 -6.64 -14.24 0.46
CA LEU A 207 -6.31 -14.51 1.86
C LEU A 207 -4.98 -15.25 2.01
N PHE A 208 -4.67 -16.17 1.09
CA PHE A 208 -3.38 -16.87 1.09
C PHE A 208 -2.23 -15.90 0.78
N LEU A 209 -2.39 -15.01 -0.20
CA LEU A 209 -1.42 -13.97 -0.51
C LEU A 209 -1.20 -13.05 0.69
N SER A 210 -2.30 -12.58 1.30
CA SER A 210 -2.24 -11.74 2.50
C SER A 210 -1.51 -12.44 3.65
N ARG A 211 -1.74 -13.74 3.84
CA ARG A 211 -1.03 -14.54 4.83
C ARG A 211 0.47 -14.63 4.56
N LEU A 212 0.88 -14.82 3.31
CA LEU A 212 2.31 -14.83 2.91
C LEU A 212 2.98 -13.46 3.11
N GLU A 213 2.22 -12.38 2.93
CA GLU A 213 2.67 -10.99 3.13
C GLU A 213 2.52 -10.52 4.59
N ASN A 214 2.07 -11.39 5.51
CA ASN A 214 1.75 -11.05 6.91
C ASN A 214 0.78 -9.86 7.05
N ARG A 215 -0.19 -9.75 6.14
CA ARG A 215 -1.27 -8.76 6.15
C ARG A 215 -2.57 -9.40 6.63
N SER A 216 -3.43 -8.57 7.23
CA SER A 216 -4.82 -8.92 7.56
C SER A 216 -5.77 -8.38 6.50
N THR A 217 -6.80 -9.15 6.16
CA THR A 217 -7.79 -8.76 5.14
C THR A 217 -9.13 -8.49 5.80
N CYS A 218 -9.70 -7.30 5.60
CA CYS A 218 -11.04 -7.00 6.09
C CYS A 218 -12.11 -7.54 5.13
N VAL A 219 -13.34 -7.73 5.65
CA VAL A 219 -14.48 -8.22 4.85
C VAL A 219 -14.71 -7.40 3.57
N SER A 220 -14.64 -6.07 3.64
CA SER A 220 -14.86 -5.21 2.47
C SER A 220 -13.79 -5.39 1.40
N SER A 221 -12.52 -5.54 1.78
CA SER A 221 -11.42 -5.84 0.86
C SER A 221 -11.61 -7.20 0.20
N LEU A 222 -12.02 -8.21 0.97
CA LEU A 222 -12.24 -9.55 0.45
C LEU A 222 -13.42 -9.61 -0.53
N CYS A 223 -14.45 -8.77 -0.32
CA CYS A 223 -15.55 -8.62 -1.29
C CYS A 223 -15.08 -8.07 -2.64
N ILE A 224 -14.08 -7.18 -2.66
CA ILE A 224 -13.48 -6.68 -3.90
C ILE A 224 -12.70 -7.80 -4.59
N ALA A 225 -11.89 -8.55 -3.83
CA ALA A 225 -11.12 -9.67 -4.36
C ALA A 225 -12.00 -10.75 -5.00
N ALA A 226 -13.20 -10.97 -4.47
CA ALA A 226 -14.17 -11.94 -4.98
C ALA A 226 -14.72 -11.66 -6.39
N ALA A 227 -14.46 -10.47 -6.96
CA ALA A 227 -14.88 -10.08 -8.31
C ALA A 227 -16.39 -10.32 -8.60
N THR A 228 -17.24 -10.18 -7.59
CA THR A 228 -18.70 -10.37 -7.68
C THR A 228 -19.43 -9.30 -6.87
N PRO A 229 -20.74 -9.07 -7.11
CA PRO A 229 -21.52 -8.11 -6.33
C PRO A 229 -21.38 -8.34 -4.80
N PRO A 230 -21.32 -7.29 -3.97
CA PRO A 230 -21.00 -7.42 -2.54
C PRO A 230 -21.90 -8.40 -1.76
N THR A 231 -23.19 -8.45 -2.06
CA THR A 231 -24.14 -9.38 -1.42
C THR A 231 -23.84 -10.85 -1.77
N THR A 232 -23.35 -11.10 -2.97
CA THR A 232 -22.89 -12.43 -3.42
C THR A 232 -21.59 -12.82 -2.71
N ALA A 233 -20.63 -11.89 -2.63
CA ALA A 233 -19.38 -12.13 -1.90
C ALA A 233 -19.63 -12.42 -0.42
N LEU A 234 -20.50 -11.64 0.26
CA LEU A 234 -20.84 -11.88 1.67
C LEU A 234 -21.45 -13.27 1.90
N ARG A 235 -22.28 -13.76 0.97
CA ARG A 235 -22.83 -15.13 1.04
C ARG A 235 -21.73 -16.18 0.94
N TRP A 236 -20.74 -15.97 0.07
CA TRP A 236 -19.58 -16.86 -0.06
C TRP A 236 -18.70 -16.80 1.18
N ILE A 237 -18.42 -15.63 1.74
CA ILE A 237 -17.67 -15.49 3.01
C ILE A 237 -18.36 -16.30 4.12
N GLY A 238 -19.69 -16.17 4.26
CA GLY A 238 -20.45 -16.97 5.23
C GLY A 238 -20.30 -18.47 4.98
N THR A 239 -20.53 -18.91 3.73
CA THR A 239 -20.38 -20.32 3.32
C THR A 239 -19.00 -20.89 3.63
N MET A 240 -17.93 -20.13 3.32
CA MET A 240 -16.54 -20.55 3.52
C MET A 240 -16.14 -20.55 5.00
N THR A 241 -16.71 -19.63 5.80
CA THR A 241 -16.55 -19.61 7.26
C THR A 241 -17.24 -20.82 7.89
N ASP A 242 -18.47 -21.11 7.47
CA ASP A 242 -19.25 -22.27 7.97
C ASP A 242 -18.58 -23.61 7.64
N GLN A 243 -17.82 -23.66 6.53
CA GLN A 243 -17.01 -24.83 6.14
C GLN A 243 -15.66 -24.91 6.87
N GLY A 244 -15.32 -23.94 7.73
CA GLY A 244 -14.05 -23.91 8.45
C GLY A 244 -12.85 -23.56 7.58
N LEU A 245 -13.06 -22.97 6.40
CA LEU A 245 -11.99 -22.51 5.53
C LEU A 245 -11.51 -21.11 5.93
N PHE A 246 -12.43 -20.25 6.40
CA PHE A 246 -12.13 -18.90 6.86
C PHE A 246 -12.34 -18.76 8.36
N GLU A 247 -11.44 -18.02 9.01
CA GLU A 247 -11.52 -17.63 10.41
C GLU A 247 -11.79 -16.12 10.51
N ARG A 248 -12.77 -15.73 11.33
CA ARG A 248 -13.19 -14.33 11.47
C ARG A 248 -12.77 -13.78 12.83
N HIS A 249 -12.02 -12.69 12.80
CA HIS A 249 -11.50 -12.02 13.99
C HIS A 249 -12.07 -10.60 14.07
N PRO A 250 -12.56 -10.15 15.24
CA PRO A 250 -12.95 -8.75 15.41
C PRO A 250 -11.71 -7.85 15.32
N ASP A 251 -11.85 -6.70 14.67
CA ASP A 251 -10.82 -5.66 14.72
C ASP A 251 -10.78 -5.08 16.16
N PRO A 252 -9.62 -5.09 16.85
CA PRO A 252 -9.49 -4.55 18.20
C PRO A 252 -9.83 -3.05 18.30
N ASN A 253 -9.65 -2.31 17.21
CA ASN A 253 -9.78 -0.86 17.16
C ASN A 253 -11.15 -0.43 16.60
N ASP A 254 -11.84 -1.31 15.86
CA ASP A 254 -13.18 -1.04 15.33
C ASP A 254 -14.09 -2.27 15.41
N LYS A 255 -15.06 -2.24 16.33
CA LYS A 255 -16.05 -3.32 16.52
C LYS A 255 -16.96 -3.56 15.32
N ARG A 256 -16.97 -2.67 14.33
CA ARG A 256 -17.74 -2.82 13.08
C ARG A 256 -16.93 -3.54 12.00
N ARG A 257 -15.61 -3.59 12.13
CA ARG A 257 -14.71 -4.25 11.20
C ARG A 257 -14.34 -5.64 11.71
N HIS A 258 -14.22 -6.54 10.76
CA HIS A 258 -13.75 -7.89 10.99
C HIS A 258 -12.65 -8.21 9.98
N PHE A 259 -11.59 -8.83 10.49
CA PHE A 259 -10.56 -9.45 9.67
C PHE A 259 -10.91 -10.90 9.40
N LEU A 260 -10.51 -11.37 8.24
CA LEU A 260 -10.63 -12.74 7.78
C LEU A 260 -9.24 -13.30 7.53
N HIS A 261 -9.05 -14.53 7.95
CA HIS A 261 -7.84 -15.32 7.70
C HIS A 261 -8.24 -16.68 7.16
N LEU A 262 -7.31 -17.36 6.49
CA LEU A 262 -7.47 -18.79 6.25
C LEU A 262 -7.35 -19.54 7.58
N SER A 263 -8.14 -20.60 7.75
CA SER A 263 -7.84 -21.57 8.78
C SER A 263 -6.51 -22.25 8.52
N ARG A 264 -5.92 -22.85 9.56
CA ARG A 264 -4.65 -23.57 9.43
C ARG A 264 -4.71 -24.68 8.37
N ASP A 265 -5.84 -25.38 8.28
CA ASP A 265 -6.03 -26.46 7.30
C ASP A 265 -6.17 -25.92 5.88
N ALA A 266 -6.87 -24.80 5.70
CA ALA A 266 -6.98 -24.13 4.40
C ALA A 266 -5.63 -23.56 3.94
N GLU A 267 -4.85 -22.96 4.85
CA GLU A 267 -3.48 -22.50 4.55
C GLU A 267 -2.58 -23.65 4.10
N ALA A 268 -2.61 -24.79 4.80
CA ALA A 268 -1.85 -25.98 4.43
C ALA A 268 -2.27 -26.55 3.07
N ALA A 269 -3.57 -26.55 2.77
CA ALA A 269 -4.10 -27.00 1.48
C ALA A 269 -3.64 -26.09 0.33
N MET A 270 -3.66 -24.77 0.52
CA MET A 270 -3.17 -23.80 -0.46
C MET A 270 -1.66 -23.96 -0.69
N ALA A 271 -0.88 -24.14 0.38
CA ALA A 271 0.55 -24.38 0.27
C ALA A 271 0.85 -25.67 -0.52
N ALA A 272 0.13 -26.75 -0.24
CA ALA A 272 0.26 -28.01 -0.97
C ALA A 272 -0.14 -27.87 -2.46
N TYR A 273 -1.20 -27.11 -2.76
CA TYR A 273 -1.63 -26.82 -4.12
C TYR A 273 -0.53 -26.11 -4.92
N PHE A 274 0.06 -25.04 -4.37
CA PHE A 274 1.14 -24.32 -5.04
C PHE A 274 2.45 -25.11 -5.10
N GLY A 275 2.73 -25.97 -4.11
CA GLY A 275 3.83 -26.92 -4.16
C GLY A 275 3.72 -27.87 -5.35
N LEU A 276 2.54 -28.45 -5.57
CA LEU A 276 2.26 -29.32 -6.72
C LEU A 276 2.47 -28.60 -8.07
N LEU A 277 2.09 -27.32 -8.17
CA LEU A 277 2.31 -26.53 -9.39
C LEU A 277 3.79 -26.25 -9.65
N ALA A 278 4.59 -26.01 -8.59
CA ALA A 278 6.02 -25.78 -8.70
C ALA A 278 6.77 -27.03 -9.18
N GLU A 279 6.38 -28.22 -8.71
CA GLU A 279 6.93 -29.51 -9.15
C GLU A 279 6.70 -29.74 -10.65
N ARG A 280 5.50 -29.43 -11.15
CA ARG A 280 5.17 -29.55 -12.58
C ARG A 280 5.96 -28.63 -13.49
N ARG A 281 6.33 -27.43 -13.02
CA ARG A 281 7.14 -26.48 -13.79
C ARG A 281 8.63 -26.87 -13.84
N SER A 282 9.04 -27.76 -12.95
CA SER A 282 10.43 -28.22 -12.81
C SER A 282 10.70 -29.55 -13.53
N SER A 283 9.67 -30.18 -14.10
CA SER A 283 9.73 -31.45 -14.87
C SER A 283 9.59 -31.17 -16.37
#